data_AF-A0A3C1B8E5-F1
#
_entry.id   AF-A0A3C1B8E5-F1
#
_cell.length_a   1.000
_cell.length_b   1.000
_cell.length_c   1.000
_cell.angle_alpha   90.00
_cell.angle_beta   90.00
_cell.angle_gamma   90.00
#
_symmetry.space_group_name_H-M   'P 1'
#
loop_
_entity.id
_entity.type
_entity.pdbx_description
1 polymer ?
#
loop_
_entity_poly.entity_id
_entity_poly.type
_entity_poly.pdbx_seq_one_letter_code
_entity_poly.pdbx_strand_id
1 'polypeptide(L)' 'VTCSPQTSADDVLALMTENRFRHMPVLEAGALIGLISQGDVIFARLQEISLEKDALQGMIMGH' A
#
# COMPACT_ATOMS: atom_id res chain seq x y z
N VAL A 1 3.09 -17.25 -2.04
CA VAL A 1 2.48 -16.37 -1.02
C VAL A 1 1.46 -15.51 -1.75
N THR A 2 0.30 -15.27 -1.13
CA THR A 2 -0.82 -14.50 -1.71
C THR A 2 -1.47 -13.67 -0.60
N CYS A 3 -2.16 -12.58 -0.94
CA CYS A 3 -2.91 -11.78 0.01
C CYS A 3 -4.37 -11.61 -0.41
N SER A 4 -5.23 -11.09 0.47
CA SER A 4 -6.58 -10.65 0.11
C SER A 4 -6.64 -9.12 -0.03
N PRO A 5 -7.68 -8.56 -0.66
CA PRO A 5 -7.88 -7.11 -0.73
C PRO A 5 -7.97 -6.39 0.62
N GLN A 6 -8.25 -7.15 1.68
CA GLN A 6 -8.38 -6.64 3.05
C GLN A 6 -7.07 -6.76 3.85
N THR A 7 -6.03 -7.37 3.27
CA THR A 7 -4.69 -7.40 3.88
C THR A 7 -4.11 -5.98 3.86
N SER A 8 -3.52 -5.55 4.98
CA SER A 8 -2.96 -4.20 5.05
C SER A 8 -1.73 -4.05 4.14
N ALA A 9 -1.50 -2.84 3.65
CA ALA A 9 -0.32 -2.48 2.87
C ALA A 9 0.99 -2.80 3.63
N ASP A 10 1.02 -2.51 4.93
CA ASP A 10 2.19 -2.75 5.79
C ASP A 10 2.49 -4.26 5.91
N ASP A 11 1.46 -5.10 6.09
CA ASP A 11 1.64 -6.55 6.18
C ASP A 11 2.13 -7.14 4.84
N VAL A 12 1.58 -6.67 3.71
CA VAL A 12 2.06 -7.08 2.38
C VAL A 12 3.52 -6.72 2.20
N LEU A 13 3.92 -5.50 2.58
CA LEU A 13 5.28 -5.01 2.47
C LEU A 13 6.26 -5.80 3.35
N ALA A 14 5.84 -6.13 4.58
CA ALA A 14 6.59 -6.97 5.50
C ALA A 14 6.82 -8.37 4.89
N LEU A 15 5.76 -9.02 4.41
CA LEU A 15 5.84 -10.33 3.76
C LEU A 15 6.78 -10.33 2.54
N MET A 16 6.66 -9.33 1.67
CA MET A 16 7.56 -9.17 0.51
C MET A 16 9.02 -9.04 0.92
N THR A 17 9.29 -8.23 1.95
CA THR A 17 10.64 -7.94 2.45
C THR A 17 11.27 -9.17 3.10
N GLU A 18 10.54 -9.82 4.02
CA GLU A 18 11.01 -11.00 4.75
C GLU A 18 11.30 -12.17 3.80
N ASN A 19 10.42 -12.40 2.82
CA ASN A 19 10.52 -13.52 1.90
C ASN A 19 11.27 -13.17 0.60
N ARG A 20 11.78 -11.94 0.49
CA ARG A 20 12.63 -11.45 -0.62
C ARG A 20 11.99 -11.59 -2.00
N PHE A 21 10.69 -11.28 -2.12
CA PHE A 21 9.99 -11.18 -3.40
C PHE A 21 9.33 -9.82 -3.55
N ARG A 22 9.08 -9.39 -4.80
CA ARG A 22 8.62 -8.03 -5.10
C ARG A 22 7.19 -7.92 -5.61
N HIS A 23 6.51 -9.04 -5.82
CA HIS A 23 5.14 -9.06 -6.33
C HIS A 23 4.29 -10.04 -5.53
N MET A 24 3.07 -9.63 -5.19
CA MET A 24 2.12 -10.42 -4.42
C MET A 24 0.82 -10.55 -5.23
N PRO A 25 0.39 -11.77 -5.57
CA PRO A 25 -0.93 -12.01 -6.14
C PRO A 25 -2.02 -11.72 -5.10
N VAL A 26 -3.05 -10.99 -5.52
CA VAL A 26 -4.22 -10.68 -4.70
C VAL A 26 -5.36 -11.61 -5.09
N LEU A 27 -5.86 -12.39 -4.13
CA LEU A 27 -7.00 -13.27 -4.34
C LEU A 27 -8.22 -12.84 -3.54
N GLU A 28 -9.39 -13.01 -4.15
CA GLU A 28 -10.68 -12.91 -3.49
C GLU A 28 -11.53 -14.12 -3.88
N ALA A 29 -12.13 -14.79 -2.89
CA ALA A 29 -12.90 -16.03 -3.10
C ALA A 29 -12.17 -17.11 -3.93
N GLY A 30 -10.84 -17.19 -3.80
CA GLY A 30 -10.02 -18.16 -4.54
C GLY A 30 -9.71 -17.78 -6.00
N ALA A 31 -10.20 -16.64 -6.48
CA ALA A 31 -9.88 -16.10 -7.80
C ALA A 31 -8.74 -15.07 -7.72
N LEU A 32 -7.83 -15.09 -8.70
CA LEU A 32 -6.81 -14.05 -8.86
C LEU A 32 -7.48 -12.79 -9.43
N ILE A 33 -7.47 -11.72 -8.65
CA ILE A 33 -8.10 -10.43 -9.03
C ILE A 33 -7.10 -9.32 -9.28
N GLY A 34 -5.83 -9.52 -8.93
CA GLY A 34 -4.80 -8.52 -9.14
C GLY A 34 -3.40 -8.99 -8.79
N LEU A 35 -2.43 -8.15 -9.12
CA LEU A 35 -1.03 -8.30 -8.77
C LEU A 35 -0.53 -6.94 -8.29
N ILE A 36 0.04 -6.89 -7.10
CA ILE A 36 0.65 -5.68 -6.55
C ILE A 36 2.15 -5.89 -6.40
N SER A 37 2.91 -4.83 -6.66
CA SER A 37 4.35 -4.78 -6.45
C SER A 37 4.69 -4.05 -5.16
N GLN A 38 5.89 -4.30 -4.64
CA GLN A 38 6.45 -3.55 -3.51
C GLN A 38 6.48 -2.03 -3.78
N GLY A 39 6.70 -1.64 -5.04
CA GLY A 39 6.71 -0.24 -5.45
C GLY A 39 5.33 0.41 -5.40
N ASP A 40 4.26 -0.33 -5.73
CA ASP A 40 2.88 0.18 -5.67
C ASP A 40 2.50 0.52 -4.22
N VAL A 41 2.89 -0.35 -3.29
CA VAL A 41 2.64 -0.16 -1.85
C VAL A 41 3.39 1.08 -1.34
N ILE A 42 4.67 1.23 -1.70
CA ILE A 42 5.47 2.40 -1.32
C ILE A 42 4.89 3.69 -1.91
N PHE A 43 4.50 3.66 -3.19
CA PHE A 43 3.92 4.81 -3.86
C PHE A 43 2.61 5.26 -3.20
N ALA A 44 1.70 4.33 -2.90
CA ALA A 44 0.46 4.62 -2.19
C ALA A 44 0.70 5.30 -0.84
N ARG A 45 1.68 4.78 -0.07
CA ARG A 45 2.04 5.35 1.23
C ARG A 45 2.61 6.77 1.13
N LEU A 46 3.43 7.04 0.13
CA LEU A 46 3.96 8.39 -0.13
C LEU A 46 2.84 9.38 -0.49
N GLN A 47 1.82 8.94 -1.23
CA GLN A 47 0.66 9.76 -1.56
C GLN A 47 -0.16 10.10 -0.31
N GLU A 48 -0.44 9.13 0.56
CA GLU A 48 -1.13 9.37 1.84
C GLU A 48 -0.41 10.43 2.69
N ILE A 49 0.90 10.29 2.86
CA ILE A 49 1.73 11.23 3.63
C ILE A 49 1.69 12.63 3.02
N SER A 50 1.76 12.74 1.68
CA SER A 50 1.71 14.04 1.01
C SER A 50 0.35 14.71 1.23
N LEU A 51 -0.75 13.97 1.11
CA LEU A 51 -2.10 14.48 1.33
C LEU A 51 -2.31 14.98 2.76
N GLU A 52 -1.85 14.22 3.76
CA GLU A 52 -1.91 14.63 5.17
C GLU A 52 -1.13 15.92 5.42
N LYS A 53 0.09 16.01 4.88
CA LYS A 53 0.91 17.22 4.97
C LYS A 53 0.21 18.42 4.34
N ASP A 54 -0.32 18.28 3.14
CA ASP A 54 -0.97 19.38 2.41
C ASP A 54 -2.21 19.88 3.15
N ALA A 55 -3.00 18.97 3.74
CA ALA A 55 -4.14 19.32 4.58
C ALA A 55 -3.74 20.14 5.81
N LEU A 56 -2.69 19.72 6.53
CA LEU A 56 -2.17 20.45 7.70
C LEU A 56 -1.63 21.84 7.33
N GLN A 57 -0.93 21.96 6.18
CA GLN A 57 -0.44 23.24 5.70
C GLN A 57 -1.58 24.20 5.32
N GLY A 58 -2.63 23.69 4.66
CA GLY A 58 -3.82 24.49 4.33
C GLY A 58 -4.54 25.05 5.56
N MET A 59 -4.59 24.30 6.66
CA MET A 59 -5.19 24.77 7.92
C MET A 59 -4.38 25.89 8.59
N ILE A 60 -3.06 25.87 8.47
CA ILE A 60 -2.17 26.90 9.04
C ILE A 60 -2.13 28.15 8.15
N MET A 61 -2.18 28.00 6.83
CA MET A 61 -2.15 29.12 5.87
C MET A 61 -3.51 29.79 5.65
N GLY A 62 -4.61 29.18 6.12
CA GLY A 62 -5.99 29.66 5.97
C GLY A 62 -6.42 30.77 6.94
N HIS A 63 -5.49 31.50 7.57
CA HIS A 63 -5.74 32.66 8.44
C HIS A 63 -4.86 33.85 8.05
#